data_AF-A0A8J7XDR7-F1
#
_entry.id   AF-A0A8J7XDR7-F1
#
_cell.length_a   1.000
_cell.length_b   1.000
_cell.length_c   1.000
_cell.angle_alpha   90.00
_cell.angle_beta   90.00
_cell.angle_gamma   90.00
#
_symmetry.space_group_name_H-M   'P 1'
#
loop_
_entity.id
_entity.type
_entity.pdbx_description
1 polymer ?
#
loop_
_entity_poly.entity_id
_entity_poly.type
_entity_poly.pdbx_seq_one_letter_code
_entity_poly.pdbx_strand_id
1 'polypeptide(L)'
;MSMLWLPACTAEVTIAGTPMLELCERAANASWILFQGRLADDPYNPGSFAWSLSHALRAFVRLHRFTGDEIWIDRAVAWIDHMANYTDVNADGKPAWGNYNETWGTDRYDYAEYTVHDGVICIPILELVDCIRDFPALGPELGAKAESYLELVIEIIEYHAEFWTDVSEDSGYYWRITAEDDLIVINQFATLATAEIMVADLTGNESYLARPAKMARFVKNHLVLEPDDCYVWDYSVGGSTEDVSHGTIDLEFMMLAHEHGLTFTLEDMLRLANTYQNRVLLGVEMYKTGIATASHVDGTTDGADHTRDVKTWPYLSKYRPQLYAQHIAAVEVMARTRIPMDRVMARHLAELVELERWFVAEGVDIDSLRPFEPWMVLPEVDALNLSVGRAEVAGVDVTSYRYLVDWLYSNLDEALGGNVSALMESIWSATIDADRLRALQYIELSESLIDRAKDLGIDTSRHELFLSSARQSYEKGLYESAINMCDYPLKLEEMVSESTLCMLFLSILFVSFGTAKAR
;
A
#
# COMPACT_ATOMS: atom_id res chain seq x y z
N MET A 1 12.67 11.27 -22.72
CA MET A 1 12.48 9.82 -22.99
C MET A 1 11.35 9.64 -24.02
N SER A 2 11.67 9.47 -25.31
CA SER A 2 10.64 9.41 -26.36
C SER A 2 9.81 8.12 -26.27
N MET A 3 8.62 8.20 -25.67
CA MET A 3 7.63 7.13 -25.68
C MET A 3 7.03 7.01 -27.08
N LEU A 4 7.48 5.99 -27.82
CA LEU A 4 6.85 5.58 -29.07
C LEU A 4 5.36 5.30 -28.81
N TRP A 5 4.50 5.79 -29.69
CA TRP A 5 3.08 5.48 -29.73
C TRP A 5 2.87 3.95 -29.70
N LEU A 6 2.43 3.42 -28.57
CA LEU A 6 2.16 2.00 -28.42
C LEU A 6 0.69 1.73 -28.82
N PRO A 7 0.44 0.75 -29.70
CA PRO A 7 -0.91 0.41 -30.12
C PRO A 7 -1.77 -0.05 -28.93
N ALA A 8 -3.08 0.16 -29.03
CA ALA A 8 -4.06 -0.24 -28.01
C ALA A 8 -3.92 -1.73 -27.65
N CYS A 9 -3.87 -2.02 -26.35
CA CYS A 9 -3.82 -3.37 -25.79
C CYS A 9 -5.10 -4.16 -26.13
N THR A 10 -5.00 -5.47 -26.31
CA THR A 10 -6.12 -6.33 -26.76
C THR A 10 -7.06 -6.80 -25.64
N ALA A 11 -6.67 -6.62 -24.38
CA ALA A 11 -7.53 -6.78 -23.20
C ALA A 11 -7.06 -5.77 -22.15
N GLU A 12 -7.93 -4.83 -21.79
CA GLU A 12 -7.63 -3.81 -20.78
C GLU A 12 -7.84 -4.38 -19.38
N VAL A 13 -6.89 -4.17 -18.47
CA VAL A 13 -7.04 -4.57 -17.07
C VAL A 13 -8.27 -3.87 -16.47
N THR A 14 -9.06 -4.61 -15.69
CA THR A 14 -10.27 -4.09 -15.04
C THR A 14 -10.14 -4.10 -13.53
N ILE A 15 -10.70 -3.10 -12.86
CA ILE A 15 -10.86 -3.07 -11.40
C ILE A 15 -12.37 -3.16 -11.11
N ALA A 16 -12.77 -4.17 -10.33
CA ALA A 16 -14.18 -4.43 -10.03
C ALA A 16 -15.06 -4.50 -11.31
N GLY A 17 -14.51 -5.07 -12.39
CA GLY A 17 -15.17 -5.21 -13.68
C GLY A 17 -15.29 -3.93 -14.52
N THR A 18 -14.71 -2.81 -14.08
CA THR A 18 -14.64 -1.56 -14.87
C THR A 18 -13.22 -1.40 -15.43
N PRO A 19 -13.05 -1.06 -16.73
CA PRO A 19 -11.72 -0.80 -17.30
C PRO A 19 -10.99 0.32 -16.56
N MET A 20 -9.67 0.18 -16.36
CA MET A 20 -8.87 1.17 -15.61
C MET A 20 -8.88 2.55 -16.25
N LEU A 21 -8.84 2.64 -17.59
CA LEU A 21 -8.89 3.90 -18.32
C LEU A 21 -10.22 4.62 -18.10
N GLU A 22 -11.34 3.89 -18.08
CA GLU A 22 -12.65 4.47 -17.79
C GLU A 22 -12.70 5.05 -16.37
N LEU A 23 -12.19 4.32 -15.37
CA LEU A 23 -12.09 4.81 -14.00
C LEU A 23 -11.20 6.05 -13.90
N CYS A 24 -10.09 6.06 -14.64
CA CYS A 24 -9.17 7.19 -14.72
C CYS A 24 -9.86 8.44 -15.29
N GLU A 25 -10.55 8.32 -16.43
CA GLU A 25 -11.32 9.42 -17.03
C GLU A 25 -12.39 9.97 -16.10
N ARG A 26 -13.09 9.09 -15.37
CA ARG A 26 -14.12 9.49 -14.39
C ARG A 26 -13.51 10.29 -13.24
N ALA A 27 -12.40 9.84 -12.67
CA ALA A 27 -11.70 10.55 -11.60
C ALA A 27 -11.10 11.88 -12.08
N ALA A 28 -10.56 11.92 -13.29
CA ALA A 28 -10.02 13.12 -13.92
C ALA A 28 -11.12 14.17 -14.20
N ASN A 29 -12.27 13.75 -14.74
CA ASN A 29 -13.43 14.62 -14.95
C ASN A 29 -13.98 15.17 -13.62
N ALA A 30 -14.10 14.34 -12.59
CA ALA A 30 -14.53 14.79 -11.27
C ALA A 30 -13.59 15.85 -10.68
N SER A 31 -12.28 15.66 -10.89
CA SER A 31 -11.25 16.61 -10.46
C SER A 31 -11.35 17.94 -11.20
N TRP A 32 -11.52 17.91 -12.53
CA TRP A 32 -11.73 19.12 -13.33
C TRP A 32 -12.90 19.96 -12.81
N ILE A 33 -14.06 19.34 -12.62
CA ILE A 33 -15.28 20.02 -12.16
C ILE A 33 -15.07 20.64 -10.76
N LEU A 34 -14.49 19.87 -9.83
CA LEU A 34 -14.28 20.33 -8.46
C LEU A 34 -13.33 21.54 -8.41
N PHE A 35 -12.19 21.45 -9.10
CA PHE A 35 -11.15 22.48 -9.00
C PHE A 35 -11.42 23.69 -9.87
N GLN A 36 -12.20 23.59 -10.96
CA GLN A 36 -12.71 24.79 -11.62
C GLN A 36 -13.56 25.65 -10.68
N GLY A 37 -14.43 25.04 -9.86
CA GLY A 37 -15.19 25.76 -8.85
C GLY A 37 -14.28 26.41 -7.81
N ARG A 38 -13.30 25.66 -7.29
CA ARG A 38 -12.37 26.17 -6.27
C ARG A 38 -11.51 27.33 -6.78
N LEU A 39 -10.97 27.26 -7.99
CA LEU A 39 -10.15 28.34 -8.55
C LEU A 39 -10.96 29.62 -8.79
N ALA A 40 -12.28 29.53 -8.95
CA ALA A 40 -13.13 30.71 -9.04
C ALA A 40 -13.31 31.41 -7.68
N ASP A 41 -13.33 30.64 -6.58
CA ASP A 41 -13.52 31.15 -5.22
C ASP A 41 -12.19 31.54 -4.53
N ASP A 42 -11.15 30.75 -4.76
CA ASP A 42 -9.80 30.87 -4.20
C ASP A 42 -8.77 30.76 -5.34
N PRO A 43 -8.50 31.86 -6.06
CA PRO A 43 -7.69 31.84 -7.27
C PRO A 43 -6.19 31.61 -6.99
N TYR A 44 -5.73 31.78 -5.76
CA TYR A 44 -4.33 31.54 -5.40
C TYR A 44 -4.21 30.74 -4.11
N ASN A 45 -3.84 29.48 -4.28
CA ASN A 45 -3.58 28.59 -3.16
C ASN A 45 -2.43 27.64 -3.53
N PRO A 46 -1.19 27.92 -3.09
CA PRO A 46 -0.01 27.17 -3.53
C PRO A 46 -0.08 25.71 -3.07
N GLY A 47 -0.68 25.46 -1.91
CA GLY A 47 -0.96 24.09 -1.46
C GLY A 47 -1.96 23.35 -2.36
N SER A 48 -2.96 24.03 -2.92
CA SER A 48 -3.87 23.43 -3.89
C SER A 48 -3.20 23.23 -5.26
N PHE A 49 -2.31 24.13 -5.67
CA PHE A 49 -1.51 23.96 -6.88
C PHE A 49 -0.63 22.71 -6.78
N ALA A 50 0.16 22.60 -5.71
CA ALA A 50 1.05 21.47 -5.47
C ALA A 50 0.28 20.17 -5.18
N TRP A 51 -0.58 20.14 -4.17
CA TRP A 51 -1.15 18.88 -3.64
C TRP A 51 -2.50 18.50 -4.25
N SER A 52 -3.01 19.28 -5.21
CA SER A 52 -4.26 18.96 -5.91
C SER A 52 -4.14 19.06 -7.42
N LEU A 53 -3.99 20.26 -7.98
CA LEU A 53 -3.96 20.47 -9.43
C LEU A 53 -2.85 19.64 -10.07
N SER A 54 -1.66 19.61 -9.47
CA SER A 54 -0.53 18.84 -10.00
C SER A 54 -0.86 17.36 -10.19
N HIS A 55 -1.57 16.71 -9.25
CA HIS A 55 -1.99 15.31 -9.44
C HIS A 55 -2.92 15.15 -10.64
N ALA A 56 -3.93 16.02 -10.78
CA ALA A 56 -4.86 15.94 -11.90
C ALA A 56 -4.21 16.31 -13.24
N LEU A 57 -3.26 17.26 -13.27
CA LEU A 57 -2.50 17.62 -14.47
C LEU A 57 -1.70 16.42 -15.01
N ARG A 58 -1.00 15.70 -14.13
CA ARG A 58 -0.27 14.48 -14.50
C ARG A 58 -1.20 13.41 -15.09
N ALA A 59 -2.43 13.32 -14.59
CA ALA A 59 -3.45 12.44 -15.17
C ALA A 59 -3.95 12.93 -16.54
N PHE A 60 -4.19 14.24 -16.71
CA PHE A 60 -4.62 14.80 -18.00
C PHE A 60 -3.60 14.58 -19.11
N VAL A 61 -2.32 14.84 -18.83
CA VAL A 61 -1.24 14.62 -19.80
C VAL A 61 -1.20 13.16 -20.26
N ARG A 62 -1.28 12.22 -19.32
CA ARG A 62 -1.33 10.78 -19.62
C ARG A 62 -2.59 10.38 -20.39
N LEU A 63 -3.76 10.88 -19.99
CA LEU A 63 -5.02 10.61 -20.68
C LEU A 63 -4.97 11.08 -22.14
N HIS A 64 -4.35 12.22 -22.44
CA HIS A 64 -4.12 12.62 -23.84
C HIS A 64 -3.23 11.60 -24.56
N ARG A 65 -2.09 11.20 -23.97
CA ARG A 65 -1.21 10.17 -24.55
C ARG A 65 -1.95 8.85 -24.79
N PHE A 66 -2.94 8.51 -23.96
CA PHE A 66 -3.68 7.27 -24.07
C PHE A 66 -4.79 7.28 -25.11
N THR A 67 -5.49 8.40 -25.23
CA THR A 67 -6.75 8.53 -25.98
C THR A 67 -6.63 9.36 -27.25
N GLY A 68 -5.63 10.24 -27.32
CA GLY A 68 -5.50 11.28 -28.35
C GLY A 68 -6.52 12.42 -28.21
N ASP A 69 -7.37 12.43 -27.17
CA ASP A 69 -8.38 13.47 -26.99
C ASP A 69 -7.74 14.77 -26.51
N GLU A 70 -7.88 15.83 -27.30
CA GLU A 70 -7.29 17.15 -27.07
C GLU A 70 -7.91 17.87 -25.86
N ILE A 71 -9.11 17.46 -25.40
CA ILE A 71 -9.75 18.06 -24.21
C ILE A 71 -8.84 18.01 -22.97
N TRP A 72 -8.02 16.96 -22.86
CA TRP A 72 -7.12 16.80 -21.73
C TRP A 72 -5.96 17.79 -21.78
N ILE A 73 -5.45 18.09 -22.98
CA ILE A 73 -4.43 19.13 -23.18
C ILE A 73 -5.02 20.52 -22.93
N ASP A 74 -6.21 20.81 -23.45
CA ASP A 74 -6.90 22.08 -23.22
C ASP A 74 -7.07 22.36 -21.72
N ARG A 75 -7.47 21.34 -20.95
CA ARG A 75 -7.61 21.43 -19.49
C ARG A 75 -6.27 21.65 -18.79
N ALA A 76 -5.22 20.93 -19.21
CA ALA A 76 -3.89 21.08 -18.63
C ALA A 76 -3.34 22.48 -18.89
N VAL A 77 -3.43 22.97 -20.13
CA VAL A 77 -3.04 24.33 -20.53
C VAL A 77 -3.81 25.38 -19.74
N ALA A 78 -5.12 25.24 -19.58
CA ALA A 78 -5.94 26.21 -18.85
C ALA A 78 -5.48 26.38 -17.39
N TRP A 79 -5.15 25.28 -16.70
CA TRP A 79 -4.67 25.35 -15.32
C TRP A 79 -3.20 25.79 -15.22
N ILE A 80 -2.35 25.42 -16.17
CA ILE A 80 -0.96 25.89 -16.20
C ILE A 80 -0.90 27.38 -16.51
N ASP A 81 -1.68 27.88 -17.47
CA ASP A 81 -1.83 29.32 -17.73
C ASP A 81 -2.32 30.05 -16.48
N HIS A 82 -3.29 29.48 -15.75
CA HIS A 82 -3.74 30.05 -14.48
C HIS A 82 -2.57 30.15 -13.50
N MET A 83 -1.87 29.05 -13.21
CA MET A 83 -0.75 29.05 -12.25
C MET A 83 0.40 29.98 -12.68
N ALA A 84 0.73 30.02 -13.97
CA ALA A 84 1.77 30.89 -14.51
C ALA A 84 1.45 32.39 -14.32
N ASN A 85 0.17 32.78 -14.27
CA ASN A 85 -0.24 34.16 -13.98
C ASN A 85 -0.06 34.54 -12.50
N TYR A 86 0.27 33.59 -11.61
CA TYR A 86 0.43 33.80 -10.19
C TYR A 86 1.82 33.45 -9.66
N THR A 87 2.85 33.50 -10.50
CA THR A 87 4.23 33.20 -10.10
C THR A 87 4.94 34.36 -9.39
N ASP A 88 4.37 35.58 -9.38
CA ASP A 88 5.02 36.77 -8.78
C ASP A 88 3.98 37.61 -8.00
N VAL A 89 3.21 36.94 -7.14
CA VAL A 89 2.15 37.60 -6.36
C VAL A 89 2.68 38.51 -5.25
N ASN A 90 3.93 38.30 -4.82
CA ASN A 90 4.63 39.12 -3.85
C ASN A 90 5.36 40.32 -4.52
N ALA A 91 5.44 40.36 -5.85
CA ALA A 91 6.04 41.42 -6.67
C ALA A 91 7.54 41.65 -6.41
N ASP A 92 8.29 40.58 -6.14
CA ASP A 92 9.75 40.63 -6.00
C ASP A 92 10.49 40.38 -7.33
N GLY A 93 9.76 40.02 -8.39
CA GLY A 93 10.29 39.78 -9.72
C GLY A 93 10.96 38.42 -9.89
N LYS A 94 10.78 37.50 -8.95
CA LYS A 94 11.29 36.13 -8.99
C LYS A 94 10.11 35.15 -9.06
N PRO A 95 10.01 34.29 -10.09
CA PRO A 95 8.88 33.38 -10.20
C PRO A 95 8.93 32.29 -9.12
N ALA A 96 7.86 32.16 -8.34
CA ALA A 96 7.61 31.11 -7.36
C ALA A 96 6.13 31.03 -6.96
N TRP A 97 5.70 29.91 -6.35
CA TRP A 97 4.38 29.74 -5.76
C TRP A 97 4.46 29.67 -4.23
N GLY A 98 4.95 30.75 -3.62
CA GLY A 98 5.09 30.85 -2.16
C GLY A 98 3.77 30.98 -1.39
N ASN A 99 3.78 30.51 -0.15
CA ASN A 99 2.70 30.75 0.82
C ASN A 99 3.00 32.05 1.56
N TYR A 100 2.67 33.22 1.01
CA TYR A 100 3.23 34.48 1.50
C TYR A 100 2.47 35.11 2.68
N ASN A 101 1.15 35.01 2.69
CA ASN A 101 0.27 35.61 3.71
C ASN A 101 -1.18 35.13 3.53
N GLU A 102 -2.10 35.67 4.35
CA GLU A 102 -3.54 35.35 4.31
C GLU A 102 -4.23 35.64 2.96
N THR A 103 -3.68 36.56 2.15
CA THR A 103 -4.22 36.88 0.81
C THR A 103 -3.62 35.98 -0.26
N TRP A 104 -2.32 35.72 -0.15
CA TRP A 104 -1.54 34.96 -1.11
C TRP A 104 -1.02 33.68 -0.44
N GLY A 105 -1.95 32.83 0.03
CA GLY A 105 -1.60 31.66 0.81
C GLY A 105 -2.75 31.08 1.63
N THR A 106 -2.41 30.25 2.61
CA THR A 106 -3.31 29.57 3.53
C THR A 106 -2.67 29.45 4.90
N ASP A 107 -3.49 29.51 5.95
CA ASP A 107 -3.12 29.28 7.35
C ASP A 107 -2.80 27.82 7.67
N ARG A 108 -3.00 26.90 6.71
CA ARG A 108 -2.63 25.48 6.85
C ARG A 108 -1.11 25.26 6.96
N TYR A 109 -0.32 26.16 6.38
CA TYR A 109 1.14 26.08 6.35
C TYR A 109 1.74 27.37 6.89
N ASP A 110 2.99 27.33 7.34
CA ASP A 110 3.71 28.55 7.68
C ASP A 110 3.83 29.44 6.43
N TYR A 111 3.83 30.75 6.65
CA TYR A 111 3.98 31.70 5.56
C TYR A 111 5.44 31.76 5.10
N ALA A 112 5.74 31.01 4.05
CA ALA A 112 7.05 30.84 3.46
C ALA A 112 6.95 30.37 2.01
N GLU A 113 8.04 30.52 1.27
CA GLU A 113 8.26 29.75 0.05
C GLU A 113 8.69 28.33 0.40
N TYR A 114 8.26 27.38 -0.42
CA TYR A 114 8.55 25.96 -0.21
C TYR A 114 9.09 25.38 -1.52
N THR A 115 10.36 24.97 -1.51
CA THR A 115 10.99 24.25 -2.63
C THR A 115 10.13 23.06 -3.09
N VAL A 116 9.47 22.38 -2.15
CA VAL A 116 8.60 21.26 -2.47
C VAL A 116 7.38 21.67 -3.31
N HIS A 117 6.76 22.81 -3.01
CA HIS A 117 5.59 23.27 -3.77
C HIS A 117 5.97 23.56 -5.21
N ASP A 118 7.04 24.33 -5.40
CA ASP A 118 7.52 24.68 -6.74
C ASP A 118 7.95 23.45 -7.52
N GLY A 119 8.71 22.53 -6.91
CA GLY A 119 9.10 21.28 -7.54
C GLY A 119 7.90 20.43 -7.97
N VAL A 120 6.89 20.27 -7.10
CA VAL A 120 5.67 19.49 -7.42
C VAL A 120 4.88 20.13 -8.55
N ILE A 121 4.81 21.46 -8.63
CA ILE A 121 4.10 22.19 -9.68
C ILE A 121 4.87 22.17 -11.00
N CYS A 122 6.21 22.26 -10.96
CA CYS A 122 7.05 22.24 -12.15
C CYS A 122 6.98 20.89 -12.89
N ILE A 123 6.92 19.76 -12.18
CA ILE A 123 6.89 18.41 -12.80
C ILE A 123 5.77 18.25 -13.85
N PRO A 124 4.46 18.45 -13.55
CA PRO A 124 3.40 18.33 -14.55
C PRO A 124 3.50 19.37 -15.68
N ILE A 125 4.10 20.53 -15.42
CA ILE A 125 4.36 21.52 -16.48
C ILE A 125 5.35 20.94 -17.48
N LEU A 126 6.46 20.38 -17.00
CA LEU A 126 7.46 19.72 -17.84
C LEU A 126 6.90 18.48 -18.54
N GLU A 127 6.05 17.68 -17.88
CA GLU A 127 5.35 16.55 -18.52
C GLU A 127 4.44 17.03 -19.69
N LEU A 128 3.78 18.18 -19.54
CA LEU A 128 2.99 18.77 -20.63
C LEU A 128 3.88 19.27 -21.77
N VAL A 129 5.02 19.91 -21.48
CA VAL A 129 5.99 20.35 -22.50
C VAL A 129 6.46 19.17 -23.34
N ASP A 130 6.87 18.08 -22.69
CA ASP A 130 7.26 16.83 -23.33
C ASP A 130 6.13 16.28 -24.22
N CYS A 131 4.90 16.24 -23.69
CA CYS A 131 3.73 15.79 -24.42
C CYS A 131 3.44 16.65 -25.67
N ILE A 132 3.48 17.98 -25.57
CA ILE A 132 3.24 18.85 -26.75
C ILE A 132 4.31 18.63 -27.82
N ARG A 133 5.56 18.41 -27.43
CA ARG A 133 6.68 18.15 -28.36
C ARG A 133 6.55 16.80 -29.06
N ASP A 134 6.05 15.77 -28.38
CA ASP A 134 5.77 14.46 -28.96
C ASP A 134 4.60 14.50 -29.97
N PHE A 135 3.71 15.49 -29.86
CA PHE A 135 2.49 15.61 -30.66
C PHE A 135 2.45 16.94 -31.42
N PRO A 136 3.32 17.17 -32.43
CA PRO A 136 3.38 18.43 -33.17
C PRO A 136 2.09 18.76 -33.96
N ALA A 137 1.19 17.78 -34.12
CA ALA A 137 -0.14 17.97 -34.70
C ALA A 137 -1.05 18.89 -33.86
N LEU A 138 -0.77 19.06 -32.56
CA LEU A 138 -1.46 20.00 -31.66
C LEU A 138 -1.28 21.47 -32.08
N GLY A 139 -0.31 21.76 -32.94
CA GLY A 139 -0.17 23.04 -33.62
C GLY A 139 0.87 23.99 -33.01
N PRO A 140 1.31 24.98 -33.79
CA PRO A 140 2.45 25.84 -33.45
C PRO A 140 2.20 26.77 -32.25
N GLU A 141 0.94 27.14 -31.98
CA GLU A 141 0.60 27.99 -30.83
C GLU A 141 0.84 27.26 -29.50
N LEU A 142 0.44 25.99 -29.41
CA LEU A 142 0.74 25.15 -28.24
C LEU A 142 2.23 24.86 -28.14
N GLY A 143 2.92 24.67 -29.26
CA GLY A 143 4.39 24.57 -29.29
C GLY A 143 5.06 25.81 -28.67
N ALA A 144 4.63 27.02 -29.03
CA ALA A 144 5.17 28.24 -28.45
C ALA A 144 4.87 28.37 -26.94
N LYS A 145 3.68 27.95 -26.49
CA LYS A 145 3.36 27.88 -25.06
C LYS A 145 4.26 26.91 -24.32
N ALA A 146 4.49 25.72 -24.86
CA ALA A 146 5.37 24.72 -24.26
C ALA A 146 6.79 25.28 -24.04
N GLU A 147 7.33 26.03 -24.99
CA GLU A 147 8.64 26.69 -24.80
C GLU A 147 8.58 27.75 -23.69
N SER A 148 7.53 28.58 -23.63
CA SER A 148 7.38 29.56 -22.53
C SER A 148 7.24 28.92 -21.15
N TYR A 149 6.62 27.75 -21.07
CA TYR A 149 6.50 27.00 -19.83
C TYR A 149 7.84 26.40 -19.39
N LEU A 150 8.63 25.88 -20.35
CA LEU A 150 9.98 25.40 -20.07
C LEU A 150 10.88 26.53 -19.57
N GLU A 151 10.82 27.70 -20.20
CA GLU A 151 11.56 28.89 -19.77
C GLU A 151 11.17 29.30 -18.34
N LEU A 152 9.87 29.35 -18.02
CA LEU A 152 9.39 29.63 -16.66
C LEU A 152 9.94 28.64 -15.62
N VAL A 153 9.90 27.34 -15.91
CA VAL A 153 10.41 26.33 -14.97
C VAL A 153 11.93 26.45 -14.78
N ILE A 154 12.67 26.79 -15.83
CA ILE A 154 14.12 27.08 -15.73
C ILE A 154 14.35 28.29 -14.82
N GLU A 155 13.59 29.37 -14.96
CA GLU A 155 13.71 30.55 -14.09
C GLU A 155 13.43 30.22 -12.62
N ILE A 156 12.43 29.38 -12.34
CA ILE A 156 12.12 28.89 -10.99
C ILE A 156 13.28 28.06 -10.42
N ILE A 157 13.83 27.12 -11.19
CA ILE A 157 14.98 26.30 -10.75
C ILE A 157 16.20 27.18 -10.44
N GLU A 158 16.50 28.14 -11.32
CA GLU A 158 17.62 29.06 -11.12
C GLU A 158 17.40 30.01 -9.94
N TYR A 159 16.15 30.37 -9.64
CA TYR A 159 15.83 31.07 -8.40
C TYR A 159 16.19 30.23 -7.16
N HIS A 160 15.80 28.95 -7.15
CA HIS A 160 16.09 28.05 -6.04
C HIS A 160 17.59 27.75 -5.85
N ALA A 161 18.44 28.07 -6.83
CA ALA A 161 19.90 27.95 -6.73
C ALA A 161 20.48 28.70 -5.51
N GLU A 162 19.82 29.78 -5.06
CA GLU A 162 20.21 30.55 -3.87
C GLU A 162 20.09 29.74 -2.56
N PHE A 163 19.25 28.70 -2.54
CA PHE A 163 19.00 27.84 -1.38
C PHE A 163 19.86 26.56 -1.37
N TRP A 164 20.72 26.39 -2.37
CA TRP A 164 21.61 25.24 -2.48
C TRP A 164 22.66 25.22 -1.36
N THR A 165 22.94 24.03 -0.81
CA THR A 165 24.06 23.81 0.11
C THR A 165 24.82 22.55 -0.24
N ASP A 166 26.13 22.67 -0.38
CA ASP A 166 27.06 21.54 -0.46
C ASP A 166 27.34 21.00 0.96
N VAL A 167 27.05 19.71 1.16
CA VAL A 167 27.38 18.96 2.39
C VAL A 167 28.80 18.37 2.29
N SER A 168 29.19 17.94 1.09
CA SER A 168 30.53 17.45 0.73
C SER A 168 30.81 17.80 -0.74
N GLU A 169 31.97 17.38 -1.27
CA GLU A 169 32.29 17.54 -2.70
C GLU A 169 31.23 16.89 -3.61
N ASP A 170 30.59 15.84 -3.12
CA ASP A 170 29.73 14.94 -3.89
C ASP A 170 28.30 14.79 -3.34
N SER A 171 27.94 15.56 -2.32
CA SER A 171 26.64 15.52 -1.65
C SER A 171 26.15 16.93 -1.34
N GLY A 172 24.85 17.17 -1.48
CA GLY A 172 24.24 18.47 -1.23
C GLY A 172 22.73 18.42 -1.42
N TYR A 173 22.03 19.45 -0.98
CA TYR A 173 20.58 19.57 -1.08
C TYR A 173 20.13 21.04 -1.07
N TYR A 174 18.86 21.27 -1.42
CA TYR A 174 18.21 22.57 -1.28
C TYR A 174 17.54 22.71 0.08
N TRP A 175 17.74 23.86 0.71
CA TRP A 175 16.93 24.28 1.86
C TRP A 175 15.56 24.77 1.42
N ARG A 176 14.58 24.66 2.31
CA ARG A 176 13.22 25.18 2.13
C ARG A 176 13.16 26.70 1.95
N ILE A 177 13.90 27.44 2.77
CA ILE A 177 13.84 28.92 2.87
C ILE A 177 15.26 29.49 2.95
N THR A 178 16.00 29.22 4.03
CA THR A 178 17.42 29.56 4.20
C THR A 178 17.99 28.68 5.30
N ALA A 179 19.28 28.32 5.23
CA ALA A 179 19.96 27.42 6.17
C ALA A 179 19.86 27.90 7.65
N GLU A 180 18.82 27.47 8.35
CA GLU A 180 18.63 27.62 9.80
C GLU A 180 18.48 26.22 10.44
N ASP A 181 18.32 26.16 11.76
CA ASP A 181 18.25 24.95 12.62
C ASP A 181 17.00 24.05 12.35
N ASP A 182 16.61 23.86 11.09
CA ASP A 182 15.50 23.01 10.64
C ASP A 182 16.00 21.60 10.26
N LEU A 183 15.13 20.60 10.44
CA LEU A 183 15.41 19.24 9.99
C LEU A 183 15.46 19.17 8.46
N ILE A 184 16.36 18.35 7.92
CA ILE A 184 16.51 18.17 6.48
C ILE A 184 15.44 17.19 6.00
N VAL A 185 14.36 17.71 5.43
CA VAL A 185 13.24 16.91 4.90
C VAL A 185 13.54 16.47 3.47
N ILE A 186 13.57 15.17 3.21
CA ILE A 186 14.04 14.61 1.92
C ILE A 186 13.13 15.03 0.77
N ASN A 187 11.83 14.84 0.93
CA ASN A 187 10.86 15.13 -0.12
C ASN A 187 10.88 16.61 -0.58
N GLN A 188 11.41 17.53 0.25
CA GLN A 188 11.36 18.94 -0.08
C GLN A 188 12.28 19.36 -1.22
N PHE A 189 13.45 18.73 -1.32
CA PHE A 189 14.38 18.97 -2.42
C PHE A 189 14.24 17.90 -3.52
N ALA A 190 13.71 16.72 -3.22
CA ALA A 190 13.58 15.62 -4.19
C ALA A 190 12.71 16.00 -5.40
N THR A 191 11.65 16.79 -5.20
CA THR A 191 10.77 17.23 -6.30
C THR A 191 11.47 18.19 -7.25
N LEU A 192 12.28 19.12 -6.73
CA LEU A 192 13.08 20.02 -7.55
C LEU A 192 14.21 19.26 -8.26
N ALA A 193 14.80 18.26 -7.60
CA ALA A 193 15.76 17.35 -8.22
C ALA A 193 15.16 16.61 -9.44
N THR A 194 13.92 16.13 -9.30
CA THR A 194 13.15 15.53 -10.40
C THR A 194 12.94 16.53 -11.53
N ALA A 195 12.53 17.77 -11.22
CA ALA A 195 12.35 18.81 -12.22
C ALA A 195 13.66 19.17 -12.96
N GLU A 196 14.79 19.27 -12.25
CA GLU A 196 16.11 19.50 -12.86
C GLU A 196 16.52 18.38 -13.83
N ILE A 197 16.27 17.11 -13.48
CA ILE A 197 16.52 16.00 -14.40
C ILE A 197 15.64 16.12 -15.64
N MET A 198 14.35 16.43 -15.49
CA MET A 198 13.44 16.62 -16.63
C MET A 198 13.84 17.81 -17.51
N VAL A 199 14.37 18.89 -16.93
CA VAL A 199 14.92 20.02 -17.70
C VAL A 199 16.17 19.58 -18.46
N ALA A 200 17.05 18.77 -17.88
CA ALA A 200 18.21 18.22 -18.59
C ALA A 200 17.76 17.44 -19.84
N ASP A 201 16.72 16.62 -19.71
CA ASP A 201 16.13 15.86 -20.82
C ASP A 201 15.53 16.74 -21.91
N LEU A 202 14.74 17.74 -21.51
CA LEU A 202 14.03 18.60 -22.44
C LEU A 202 14.93 19.61 -23.14
N THR A 203 16.06 19.97 -22.53
CA THR A 203 17.01 20.95 -23.10
C THR A 203 18.23 20.29 -23.73
N GLY A 204 18.52 19.03 -23.39
CA GLY A 204 19.79 18.37 -23.68
C GLY A 204 20.97 18.94 -22.90
N ASN A 205 20.75 19.80 -21.90
CA ASN A 205 21.81 20.39 -21.10
C ASN A 205 22.09 19.58 -19.83
N GLU A 206 23.10 18.71 -19.91
CA GLU A 206 23.52 17.85 -18.80
C GLU A 206 24.00 18.60 -17.54
N SER A 207 24.25 19.93 -17.60
CA SER A 207 24.64 20.68 -16.40
C SER A 207 23.57 20.64 -15.31
N TYR A 208 22.30 20.48 -15.68
CA TYR A 208 21.19 20.31 -14.74
C TYR A 208 21.21 18.97 -14.00
N LEU A 209 22.08 18.01 -14.37
CA LEU A 209 22.23 16.74 -13.64
C LEU A 209 23.21 16.85 -12.46
N ALA A 210 23.98 17.94 -12.35
CA ALA A 210 25.02 18.07 -11.34
C ALA A 210 24.46 18.08 -9.90
N ARG A 211 23.40 18.87 -9.64
CA ARG A 211 22.75 18.92 -8.32
C ARG A 211 21.92 17.67 -8.02
N PRO A 212 21.10 17.14 -8.96
CA PRO A 212 20.43 15.85 -8.78
C PRO A 212 21.38 14.71 -8.41
N ALA A 213 22.57 14.62 -9.03
CA ALA A 213 23.55 13.60 -8.67
C ALA A 213 23.99 13.69 -7.19
N LYS A 214 24.22 14.92 -6.71
CA LYS A 214 24.59 15.21 -5.32
C LYS A 214 23.43 14.95 -4.34
N MET A 215 22.21 15.34 -4.71
CA MET A 215 21.01 15.05 -3.92
C MET A 215 20.73 13.54 -3.84
N ALA A 216 20.89 12.81 -4.95
CA ALA A 216 20.71 11.36 -4.98
C ALA A 216 21.74 10.66 -4.08
N ARG A 217 22.98 11.17 -4.02
CA ARG A 217 24.01 10.68 -3.09
C ARG A 217 23.67 10.98 -1.64
N PHE A 218 23.15 12.19 -1.38
CA PHE A 218 22.67 12.55 -0.05
C PHE A 218 21.56 11.58 0.41
N VAL A 219 20.52 11.37 -0.42
CA VAL A 219 19.42 10.44 -0.09
C VAL A 219 19.96 9.03 0.14
N LYS A 220 20.79 8.49 -0.77
CA LYS A 220 21.35 7.14 -0.64
C LYS A 220 22.13 6.93 0.66
N ASN A 221 22.87 7.95 1.10
CA ASN A 221 23.64 7.90 2.36
C ASN A 221 22.74 7.88 3.61
N HIS A 222 21.46 8.23 3.49
CA HIS A 222 20.48 8.23 4.57
C HIS A 222 19.45 7.09 4.48
N LEU A 223 19.60 6.18 3.51
CA LEU A 223 18.83 4.94 3.49
C LEU A 223 19.42 3.95 4.49
N VAL A 224 18.56 3.27 5.23
CA VAL A 224 18.91 2.20 6.16
C VAL A 224 18.56 0.86 5.52
N LEU A 225 19.56 -0.02 5.43
CA LEU A 225 19.34 -1.40 4.98
C LEU A 225 18.88 -2.26 6.15
N GLU A 226 17.67 -2.79 6.06
CA GLU A 226 17.05 -3.67 7.04
C GLU A 226 17.07 -5.16 6.61
N PRO A 227 16.72 -6.10 7.51
CA PRO A 227 16.46 -7.49 7.14
C PRO A 227 15.50 -7.61 5.95
N ASP A 228 15.60 -8.72 5.22
CA ASP A 228 14.90 -8.97 3.94
C ASP A 228 15.37 -8.07 2.78
N ASP A 229 16.58 -7.49 2.91
CA ASP A 229 17.22 -6.65 1.90
C ASP A 229 16.29 -5.50 1.47
N CYS A 230 15.68 -4.84 2.46
CA CYS A 230 14.75 -3.73 2.29
C CYS A 230 15.44 -2.40 2.65
N TYR A 231 15.11 -1.34 1.93
CA TYR A 231 15.44 0.01 2.37
C TYR A 231 14.31 0.63 3.19
N VAL A 232 14.66 1.20 4.33
CA VAL A 232 13.80 2.11 5.11
C VAL A 232 14.52 3.45 5.26
N TRP A 233 13.78 4.52 5.42
CA TRP A 233 14.34 5.85 5.61
C TRP A 233 13.41 6.75 6.40
N ASP A 234 13.96 7.84 6.90
CA ASP A 234 13.24 8.85 7.67
C ASP A 234 12.69 9.94 6.76
N TYR A 235 11.53 10.50 7.11
CA TYR A 235 10.93 11.67 6.45
C TYR A 235 11.88 12.88 6.40
N SER A 236 12.61 13.03 7.49
CA SER A 236 13.68 14.01 7.62
C SER A 236 14.88 13.36 8.28
N VAL A 237 16.09 13.79 7.95
CA VAL A 237 17.33 13.18 8.47
C VAL A 237 17.32 13.15 10.01
N GLY A 238 17.28 11.94 10.58
CA GLY A 238 17.23 11.72 12.03
C GLY A 238 15.86 11.98 12.68
N GLY A 239 14.81 12.07 11.87
CA GLY A 239 13.42 12.29 12.28
C GLY A 239 12.63 10.99 12.47
N SER A 240 11.35 11.02 12.11
CA SER A 240 10.49 9.83 12.10
C SER A 240 10.58 9.08 10.78
N THR A 241 10.25 7.78 10.80
CA THR A 241 10.10 6.95 9.61
C THR A 241 9.22 7.63 8.55
N GLU A 242 9.61 7.53 7.28
CA GLU A 242 8.86 8.07 6.16
C GLU A 242 7.49 7.37 6.00
N ASP A 243 6.45 8.16 5.73
CA ASP A 243 5.14 7.64 5.37
C ASP A 243 5.06 7.29 3.88
N VAL A 244 4.21 6.33 3.53
CA VAL A 244 4.17 5.80 2.15
C VAL A 244 3.65 6.81 1.12
N SER A 245 2.94 7.86 1.56
CA SER A 245 2.40 8.91 0.70
C SER A 245 3.50 9.90 0.29
N HIS A 246 4.28 10.42 1.25
CA HIS A 246 5.44 11.26 0.97
C HIS A 246 6.59 10.46 0.37
N GLY A 247 6.81 9.22 0.79
CA GLY A 247 7.80 8.32 0.20
C GLY A 247 7.61 8.06 -1.29
N THR A 248 6.42 8.32 -1.85
CA THR A 248 6.19 8.36 -3.31
C THR A 248 7.09 9.40 -3.99
N ILE A 249 7.28 10.57 -3.40
CA ILE A 249 8.09 11.67 -3.93
C ILE A 249 9.56 11.25 -3.96
N ASP A 250 10.04 10.71 -2.85
CA ASP A 250 11.41 10.24 -2.73
C ASP A 250 11.68 9.12 -3.73
N LEU A 251 10.75 8.16 -3.82
CA LEU A 251 10.84 7.04 -4.75
C LEU A 251 10.87 7.50 -6.21
N GLU A 252 10.05 8.49 -6.58
CA GLU A 252 10.07 9.07 -7.93
C GLU A 252 11.46 9.61 -8.27
N PHE A 253 12.06 10.37 -7.36
CA PHE A 253 13.42 10.89 -7.54
C PHE A 253 14.47 9.77 -7.58
N MET A 254 14.40 8.78 -6.69
CA MET A 254 15.34 7.66 -6.65
C MET A 254 15.33 6.83 -7.94
N MET A 255 14.13 6.56 -8.48
CA MET A 255 13.99 5.84 -9.75
C MET A 255 14.52 6.65 -10.92
N LEU A 256 14.20 7.95 -10.99
CA LEU A 256 14.69 8.81 -12.07
C LEU A 256 16.22 8.94 -12.00
N ALA A 257 16.79 9.12 -10.80
CA ALA A 257 18.24 9.12 -10.62
C ALA A 257 18.91 7.79 -11.03
N HIS A 258 18.22 6.65 -10.89
CA HIS A 258 18.69 5.37 -11.45
C HIS A 258 18.64 5.34 -12.98
N GLU A 259 17.51 5.75 -13.57
CA GLU A 259 17.31 5.76 -15.03
C GLU A 259 18.35 6.65 -15.75
N HIS A 260 18.82 7.72 -15.09
CA HIS A 260 19.89 8.60 -15.60
C HIS A 260 21.32 8.17 -15.20
N GLY A 261 21.49 7.00 -14.57
CA GLY A 261 22.80 6.48 -14.20
C GLY A 261 23.56 7.35 -13.19
N LEU A 262 22.84 8.04 -12.30
CA LEU A 262 23.43 8.90 -11.28
C LEU A 262 24.00 8.06 -10.12
N THR A 263 23.29 7.98 -8.98
CA THR A 263 23.82 7.34 -7.75
C THR A 263 23.17 5.99 -7.44
N PHE A 264 21.95 5.76 -7.91
CA PHE A 264 21.20 4.53 -7.66
C PHE A 264 21.44 3.47 -8.75
N THR A 265 21.56 2.22 -8.31
CA THR A 265 21.87 1.04 -9.11
C THR A 265 20.66 0.12 -9.21
N LEU A 266 20.74 -0.91 -10.07
CA LEU A 266 19.69 -1.94 -10.15
C LEU A 266 19.50 -2.66 -8.81
N GLU A 267 20.58 -2.89 -8.06
CA GLU A 267 20.50 -3.49 -6.72
C GLU A 267 19.67 -2.61 -5.77
N ASP A 268 19.84 -1.29 -5.85
CA ASP A 268 19.05 -0.36 -5.03
C ASP A 268 17.57 -0.39 -5.42
N MET A 269 17.24 -0.50 -6.72
CA MET A 269 15.86 -0.63 -7.18
C MET A 269 15.22 -1.94 -6.70
N LEU A 270 15.98 -3.04 -6.67
CA LEU A 270 15.50 -4.32 -6.13
C LEU A 270 15.27 -4.27 -4.62
N ARG A 271 16.07 -3.50 -3.88
CA ARG A 271 15.85 -3.26 -2.44
C ARG A 271 14.61 -2.42 -2.16
N LEU A 272 14.36 -1.37 -2.95
CA LEU A 272 13.11 -0.61 -2.87
C LEU A 272 11.91 -1.48 -3.24
N ALA A 273 12.05 -2.36 -4.24
CA ALA A 273 11.04 -3.36 -4.57
C ALA A 273 10.77 -4.33 -3.41
N ASN A 274 11.80 -4.72 -2.64
CA ASN A 274 11.64 -5.52 -1.42
C ASN A 274 10.89 -4.75 -0.34
N THR A 275 11.21 -3.46 -0.13
CA THR A 275 10.46 -2.60 0.80
C THR A 275 8.98 -2.58 0.43
N TYR A 276 8.68 -2.39 -0.85
CA TYR A 276 7.29 -2.35 -1.30
C TYR A 276 6.57 -3.67 -1.07
N GLN A 277 7.19 -4.79 -1.49
CA GLN A 277 6.59 -6.12 -1.40
C GLN A 277 6.42 -6.63 0.03
N ASN A 278 7.45 -6.42 0.87
CA ASN A 278 7.57 -7.11 2.16
C ASN A 278 7.13 -6.24 3.34
N ARG A 279 7.07 -4.90 3.17
CA ARG A 279 6.72 -3.96 4.24
C ARG A 279 5.48 -3.16 3.91
N VAL A 280 5.43 -2.56 2.72
CA VAL A 280 4.32 -1.67 2.36
C VAL A 280 3.07 -2.43 1.96
N LEU A 281 3.16 -3.45 1.10
CA LEU A 281 2.02 -4.31 0.76
C LEU A 281 1.74 -5.29 1.91
N LEU A 282 0.50 -5.32 2.41
CA LEU A 282 0.10 -6.18 3.53
C LEU A 282 -0.15 -7.65 3.12
N GLY A 283 0.25 -8.02 1.90
CA GLY A 283 0.14 -9.38 1.39
C GLY A 283 -1.29 -9.90 1.40
N VAL A 284 -1.49 -11.18 1.70
CA VAL A 284 -2.83 -11.79 1.74
C VAL A 284 -3.72 -11.25 2.86
N GLU A 285 -3.15 -10.67 3.93
CA GLU A 285 -3.95 -10.11 5.05
C GLU A 285 -4.85 -8.97 4.60
N MET A 286 -4.55 -8.30 3.48
CA MET A 286 -5.42 -7.27 2.91
C MET A 286 -6.83 -7.76 2.61
N TYR A 287 -7.01 -9.04 2.25
CA TYR A 287 -8.33 -9.60 1.98
C TYR A 287 -9.18 -9.75 3.24
N LYS A 288 -8.55 -9.79 4.41
CA LYS A 288 -9.19 -9.92 5.73
C LYS A 288 -9.46 -8.56 6.35
N THR A 289 -8.48 -7.66 6.30
CA THR A 289 -8.57 -6.34 6.93
C THR A 289 -9.29 -5.32 6.06
N GLY A 290 -9.30 -5.51 4.74
CA GLY A 290 -9.74 -4.49 3.78
C GLY A 290 -8.73 -3.33 3.62
N ILE A 291 -7.54 -3.45 4.21
CA ILE A 291 -6.45 -2.48 4.13
C ILE A 291 -5.30 -3.16 3.39
N ALA A 292 -4.88 -2.60 2.26
CA ALA A 292 -3.88 -3.26 1.42
C ALA A 292 -2.45 -2.76 1.62
N THR A 293 -2.28 -1.56 2.19
CA THR A 293 -0.95 -0.97 2.40
C THR A 293 -0.73 -0.53 3.83
N ALA A 294 0.51 -0.63 4.28
CA ALA A 294 0.99 0.01 5.50
C ALA A 294 1.00 1.55 5.38
N SER A 295 1.20 2.23 6.52
CA SER A 295 1.25 3.70 6.60
C SER A 295 2.67 4.23 6.46
N HIS A 296 3.68 3.45 6.85
CA HIS A 296 5.10 3.83 6.77
C HIS A 296 5.94 2.77 6.03
N VAL A 297 7.11 3.20 5.55
CA VAL A 297 8.03 2.36 4.75
C VAL A 297 8.62 1.17 5.53
N ASP A 298 8.56 1.20 6.86
CA ASP A 298 8.97 0.09 7.75
C ASP A 298 7.88 -0.99 7.93
N GLY A 299 6.67 -0.77 7.39
CA GLY A 299 5.52 -1.67 7.45
C GLY A 299 4.57 -1.41 8.62
N THR A 300 4.78 -0.35 9.41
CA THR A 300 3.85 0.02 10.47
C THR A 300 2.54 0.61 9.91
N THR A 301 1.42 0.29 10.56
CA THR A 301 0.06 0.68 10.15
C THR A 301 -0.60 1.58 11.20
N ASP A 302 -1.30 2.64 10.77
CA ASP A 302 -2.17 3.47 11.61
C ASP A 302 -3.65 3.03 11.60
N GLY A 303 -3.98 2.02 10.79
CA GLY A 303 -5.33 1.49 10.60
C GLY A 303 -6.13 2.17 9.48
N ALA A 304 -5.54 3.11 8.74
CA ALA A 304 -6.10 3.67 7.52
C ALA A 304 -5.58 2.93 6.27
N ASP A 305 -6.35 3.00 5.18
CA ASP A 305 -5.96 2.47 3.88
C ASP A 305 -5.31 3.57 3.03
N HIS A 306 -4.01 3.40 2.77
CA HIS A 306 -3.18 4.32 1.98
C HIS A 306 -2.98 3.84 0.53
N THR A 307 -3.74 2.85 0.06
CA THR A 307 -3.58 2.25 -1.27
C THR A 307 -3.57 3.30 -2.38
N ARG A 308 -4.42 4.33 -2.31
CA ARG A 308 -4.44 5.42 -3.32
C ARG A 308 -3.23 6.36 -3.25
N ASP A 309 -2.61 6.46 -2.09
CA ASP A 309 -1.55 7.44 -1.82
C ASP A 309 -0.17 6.90 -2.26
N VAL A 310 -0.02 5.58 -2.40
CA VAL A 310 1.19 4.89 -2.92
C VAL A 310 1.32 4.88 -4.44
N LYS A 311 0.72 5.84 -5.15
CA LYS A 311 0.61 5.91 -6.62
C LYS A 311 1.87 5.59 -7.44
N THR A 312 3.06 5.98 -6.97
CA THR A 312 4.33 5.77 -7.68
C THR A 312 5.01 4.45 -7.35
N TRP A 313 4.67 3.82 -6.22
CA TRP A 313 5.26 2.53 -5.81
C TRP A 313 5.09 1.39 -6.84
N PRO A 314 3.96 1.28 -7.56
CA PRO A 314 3.80 0.32 -8.65
C PRO A 314 4.88 0.39 -9.75
N TYR A 315 5.59 1.51 -9.93
CA TYR A 315 6.69 1.58 -10.91
C TYR A 315 7.88 0.68 -10.59
N LEU A 316 8.02 0.25 -9.32
CA LEU A 316 8.99 -0.78 -8.96
C LEU A 316 8.74 -2.11 -9.67
N SER A 317 7.54 -2.30 -10.24
CA SER A 317 7.23 -3.45 -11.09
C SER A 317 8.05 -3.52 -12.39
N LYS A 318 8.65 -2.41 -12.83
CA LYS A 318 9.67 -2.42 -13.91
C LYS A 318 10.86 -3.32 -13.57
N TYR A 319 11.19 -3.47 -12.28
CA TYR A 319 12.28 -4.31 -11.78
C TYR A 319 11.79 -5.66 -11.24
N ARG A 320 10.53 -5.70 -10.75
CA ARG A 320 9.87 -6.92 -10.28
C ARG A 320 8.42 -6.98 -10.77
N PRO A 321 8.16 -7.57 -11.96
CA PRO A 321 6.84 -7.53 -12.60
C PRO A 321 5.66 -7.96 -11.73
N GLN A 322 5.86 -8.94 -10.84
CA GLN A 322 4.85 -9.40 -9.88
C GLN A 322 4.21 -8.28 -9.04
N LEU A 323 4.96 -7.23 -8.71
CA LEU A 323 4.46 -6.08 -7.93
C LEU A 323 3.26 -5.40 -8.62
N TYR A 324 3.18 -5.46 -9.95
CA TYR A 324 2.04 -4.92 -10.68
C TYR A 324 0.75 -5.68 -10.32
N ALA A 325 0.76 -7.01 -10.43
CA ALA A 325 -0.39 -7.83 -10.09
C ALA A 325 -0.77 -7.72 -8.60
N GLN A 326 0.22 -7.63 -7.71
CA GLN A 326 0.00 -7.38 -6.28
C GLN A 326 -0.71 -6.06 -6.02
N HIS A 327 -0.28 -5.00 -6.70
CA HIS A 327 -0.91 -3.70 -6.53
C HIS A 327 -2.29 -3.63 -7.17
N ILE A 328 -2.54 -4.29 -8.30
CA ILE A 328 -3.90 -4.43 -8.84
C ILE A 328 -4.81 -5.11 -7.82
N ALA A 329 -4.35 -6.18 -7.17
CA ALA A 329 -5.10 -6.83 -6.10
C ALA A 329 -5.36 -5.90 -4.90
N ALA A 330 -4.40 -5.04 -4.54
CA ALA A 330 -4.58 -4.02 -3.51
C ALA A 330 -5.69 -3.02 -3.87
N VAL A 331 -5.71 -2.54 -5.12
CA VAL A 331 -6.75 -1.62 -5.61
C VAL A 331 -8.12 -2.30 -5.67
N GLU A 332 -8.19 -3.59 -6.03
CA GLU A 332 -9.43 -4.37 -5.97
C GLU A 332 -9.97 -4.52 -4.54
N VAL A 333 -9.10 -4.67 -3.55
CA VAL A 333 -9.50 -4.72 -2.13
C VAL A 333 -10.13 -3.40 -1.70
N MET A 334 -9.49 -2.27 -2.00
CA MET A 334 -10.03 -0.93 -1.75
C MET A 334 -11.38 -0.73 -2.48
N ALA A 335 -11.51 -1.24 -3.72
CA ALA A 335 -12.73 -1.14 -4.52
C ALA A 335 -13.95 -1.85 -3.91
N ARG A 336 -13.77 -2.82 -2.99
CA ARG A 336 -14.87 -3.45 -2.25
C ARG A 336 -15.66 -2.46 -1.41
N THR A 337 -14.98 -1.42 -0.92
CA THR A 337 -15.62 -0.34 -0.16
C THR A 337 -15.99 0.79 -1.09
N ARG A 338 -14.99 1.39 -1.75
CA ARG A 338 -15.17 2.51 -2.68
C ARG A 338 -13.84 2.83 -3.36
N ILE A 339 -13.90 3.16 -4.65
CA ILE A 339 -12.82 3.87 -5.34
C ILE A 339 -13.09 5.39 -5.26
N PRO A 340 -12.22 6.19 -4.60
CA PRO A 340 -12.36 7.64 -4.57
C PRO A 340 -12.20 8.23 -5.99
N MET A 341 -13.19 8.98 -6.47
CA MET A 341 -13.10 9.66 -7.77
C MET A 341 -12.52 11.05 -7.59
N ASP A 342 -11.23 11.11 -7.25
CA ASP A 342 -10.51 12.36 -6.97
C ASP A 342 -9.15 12.42 -7.70
N ARG A 343 -8.50 13.57 -7.63
CA ARG A 343 -7.23 13.87 -8.34
C ARG A 343 -6.08 12.90 -8.06
N VAL A 344 -5.98 12.38 -6.83
CA VAL A 344 -4.93 11.43 -6.45
C VAL A 344 -5.22 10.09 -7.11
N MET A 345 -6.48 9.64 -7.09
CA MET A 345 -6.88 8.41 -7.78
C MET A 345 -6.77 8.56 -9.30
N ALA A 346 -7.08 9.73 -9.87
CA ALA A 346 -6.90 9.99 -11.28
C ALA A 346 -5.43 9.80 -11.70
N ARG A 347 -4.49 10.37 -10.94
CA ARG A 347 -3.04 10.16 -11.16
C ARG A 347 -2.69 8.68 -11.01
N HIS A 348 -3.15 8.05 -9.94
CA HIS A 348 -2.83 6.66 -9.65
C HIS A 348 -3.27 5.70 -10.75
N LEU A 349 -4.52 5.81 -11.21
CA LEU A 349 -5.04 4.99 -12.30
C LEU A 349 -4.31 5.30 -13.63
N ALA A 350 -3.98 6.57 -13.90
CA ALA A 350 -3.20 6.93 -15.08
C ALA A 350 -1.81 6.27 -15.09
N GLU A 351 -1.13 6.24 -13.94
CA GLU A 351 0.18 5.58 -13.78
C GLU A 351 0.06 4.05 -13.94
N LEU A 352 -1.04 3.43 -13.49
CA LEU A 352 -1.28 1.99 -13.70
C LEU A 352 -1.56 1.64 -15.17
N VAL A 353 -2.30 2.47 -15.89
CA VAL A 353 -2.51 2.33 -17.34
C VAL A 353 -1.20 2.54 -18.11
N GLU A 354 -0.36 3.47 -17.67
CA GLU A 354 0.98 3.67 -18.23
C GLU A 354 1.85 2.42 -18.07
N LEU A 355 1.86 1.82 -16.87
CA LEU A 355 2.58 0.58 -16.59
C LEU A 355 2.05 -0.61 -17.41
N GLU A 356 0.74 -0.75 -17.55
CA GLU A 356 0.12 -1.77 -18.41
C GLU A 356 0.67 -1.69 -19.83
N ARG A 357 0.66 -0.48 -20.42
CA ARG A 357 1.18 -0.24 -21.78
C ARG A 357 2.69 -0.48 -21.86
N TRP A 358 3.44 -0.11 -20.82
CA TRP A 358 4.87 -0.39 -20.74
C TRP A 358 5.16 -1.90 -20.75
N PHE A 359 4.44 -2.70 -19.95
CA PHE A 359 4.59 -4.16 -19.95
C PHE A 359 4.30 -4.79 -21.31
N VAL A 360 3.24 -4.34 -21.99
CA VAL A 360 2.92 -4.78 -23.35
C VAL A 360 4.05 -4.47 -24.33
N ALA A 361 4.65 -3.28 -24.21
CA ALA A 361 5.78 -2.87 -25.05
C ALA A 361 7.02 -3.73 -24.83
N GLU A 362 7.29 -4.10 -23.58
CA GLU A 362 8.40 -4.98 -23.18
C GLU A 362 8.10 -6.47 -23.44
N GLY A 363 6.91 -6.80 -23.96
CA GLY A 363 6.50 -8.17 -24.25
C GLY A 363 6.24 -9.02 -23.01
N VAL A 364 5.92 -8.37 -21.87
CA VAL A 364 5.51 -9.06 -20.64
C VAL A 364 4.03 -9.42 -20.73
N ASP A 365 3.73 -10.69 -20.54
CA ASP A 365 2.36 -11.20 -20.46
C ASP A 365 1.76 -10.88 -19.09
N ILE A 366 1.04 -9.76 -19.00
CA ILE A 366 0.42 -9.30 -17.75
C ILE A 366 -0.63 -10.28 -17.21
N ASP A 367 -1.32 -11.02 -18.08
CA ASP A 367 -2.34 -12.00 -17.68
C ASP A 367 -1.70 -13.23 -17.01
N SER A 368 -0.40 -13.45 -17.23
CA SER A 368 0.37 -14.50 -16.55
C SER A 368 0.89 -14.09 -15.17
N LEU A 369 0.87 -12.80 -14.84
CA LEU A 369 1.37 -12.29 -13.57
C LEU A 369 0.41 -12.67 -12.44
N ARG A 370 0.91 -13.41 -11.45
CA ARG A 370 0.14 -13.77 -10.26
C ARG A 370 0.45 -12.80 -9.12
N PRO A 371 -0.57 -12.33 -8.38
CA PRO A 371 -0.33 -11.45 -7.24
C PRO A 371 0.42 -12.17 -6.10
N PHE A 372 0.23 -13.48 -5.95
CA PHE A 372 0.84 -14.23 -4.85
C PHE A 372 1.51 -15.51 -5.33
N GLU A 373 2.69 -15.77 -4.77
CA GLU A 373 3.37 -17.05 -4.89
C GLU A 373 2.88 -18.04 -3.81
N PRO A 374 3.00 -19.36 -4.05
CA PRO A 374 2.64 -20.37 -3.06
C PRO A 374 3.24 -20.15 -1.67
N TRP A 375 4.51 -19.72 -1.59
CA TRP A 375 5.18 -19.48 -0.31
C TRP A 375 4.60 -18.31 0.49
N MET A 376 3.92 -17.35 -0.18
CA MET A 376 3.25 -16.23 0.49
C MET A 376 1.92 -16.64 1.14
N VAL A 377 1.29 -17.71 0.64
CA VAL A 377 -0.01 -18.21 1.12
C VAL A 377 0.13 -19.43 2.01
N LEU A 378 1.25 -20.17 1.89
CA LEU A 378 1.53 -21.37 2.68
C LEU A 378 1.36 -21.20 4.20
N PRO A 379 1.75 -20.07 4.84
CA PRO A 379 1.51 -19.87 6.27
C PRO A 379 0.03 -19.98 6.68
N GLU A 380 -0.89 -19.57 5.80
CA GLU A 380 -2.34 -19.65 6.05
C GLU A 380 -2.86 -21.09 5.90
N VAL A 381 -2.28 -21.86 4.98
CA VAL A 381 -2.56 -23.30 4.84
C VAL A 381 -2.03 -24.07 6.05
N ASP A 382 -0.85 -23.71 6.56
CA ASP A 382 -0.25 -24.30 7.75
C ASP A 382 -1.08 -24.00 9.01
N ALA A 383 -1.61 -22.77 9.12
CA ALA A 383 -2.54 -22.40 10.19
C ALA A 383 -3.83 -23.24 10.14
N LEU A 384 -4.41 -23.42 8.95
CA LEU A 384 -5.56 -24.31 8.77
C LEU A 384 -5.24 -25.74 9.17
N ASN A 385 -4.12 -26.29 8.68
CA ASN A 385 -3.70 -27.66 9.01
C ASN A 385 -3.54 -27.87 10.52
N LEU A 386 -2.98 -26.88 11.22
CA LEU A 386 -2.83 -26.91 12.67
C LEU A 386 -4.19 -26.93 13.38
N SER A 387 -5.14 -26.07 13.00
CA SER A 387 -6.49 -26.05 13.59
C SER A 387 -7.25 -27.36 13.32
N VAL A 388 -7.15 -27.91 12.10
CA VAL A 388 -7.75 -29.21 11.74
C VAL A 388 -7.14 -30.34 12.57
N GLY A 389 -5.81 -30.41 12.68
CA GLY A 389 -5.15 -31.45 13.49
C GLY A 389 -5.52 -31.38 14.97
N ARG A 390 -5.68 -30.18 15.53
CA ARG A 390 -6.16 -30.00 16.91
C ARG A 390 -7.61 -30.46 17.08
N ALA A 391 -8.48 -30.24 16.09
CA ALA A 391 -9.87 -30.69 16.12
C ALA A 391 -9.97 -32.23 16.02
N GLU A 392 -9.14 -32.88 15.21
CA GLU A 392 -9.08 -34.35 15.13
C GLU A 392 -8.69 -34.98 16.47
N VAL A 393 -7.68 -34.41 17.15
CA VAL A 393 -7.26 -34.87 18.49
C VAL A 393 -8.39 -34.72 19.51
N ALA A 394 -9.24 -33.71 19.36
CA ALA A 394 -10.43 -33.52 20.19
C ALA A 394 -11.58 -34.50 19.86
N GLY A 395 -11.44 -35.33 18.81
CA GLY A 395 -12.46 -36.29 18.38
C GLY A 395 -13.56 -35.69 17.48
N VAL A 396 -13.33 -34.51 16.91
CA VAL A 396 -14.25 -33.84 15.98
C VAL A 396 -14.13 -34.46 14.59
N ASP A 397 -15.25 -34.69 13.91
CA ASP A 397 -15.24 -35.01 12.48
C ASP A 397 -14.93 -33.76 11.64
N VAL A 398 -13.68 -33.68 11.18
CA VAL A 398 -13.18 -32.61 10.29
C VAL A 398 -12.70 -33.17 8.95
N THR A 399 -13.27 -34.29 8.51
CA THR A 399 -12.86 -35.00 7.28
C THR A 399 -12.86 -34.11 6.05
N SER A 400 -13.84 -33.22 5.91
CA SER A 400 -13.92 -32.25 4.80
C SER A 400 -12.78 -31.23 4.82
N TYR A 401 -12.40 -30.72 6.00
CA TYR A 401 -11.31 -29.76 6.13
C TYR A 401 -9.94 -30.43 5.96
N ARG A 402 -9.80 -31.68 6.41
CA ARG A 402 -8.60 -32.50 6.12
C ARG A 402 -8.40 -32.68 4.62
N TYR A 403 -9.47 -33.02 3.89
CA TYR A 403 -9.43 -33.10 2.43
C TYR A 403 -9.01 -31.77 1.78
N LEU A 404 -9.56 -30.65 2.27
CA LEU A 404 -9.17 -29.31 1.78
C LEU A 404 -7.68 -29.04 2.00
N VAL A 405 -7.14 -29.33 3.19
CA VAL A 405 -5.71 -29.17 3.51
C VAL A 405 -4.83 -30.01 2.58
N ASP A 406 -5.14 -31.29 2.42
CA ASP A 406 -4.38 -32.20 1.56
C ASP A 406 -4.42 -31.75 0.09
N TRP A 407 -5.59 -31.27 -0.36
CA TRP A 407 -5.77 -30.69 -1.69
C TRP A 407 -4.94 -29.42 -1.86
N LEU A 408 -4.93 -28.51 -0.88
CA LEU A 408 -4.17 -27.26 -0.93
C LEU A 408 -2.66 -27.53 -1.00
N TYR A 409 -2.10 -28.39 -0.16
CA TYR A 409 -0.66 -28.73 -0.25
C TYR A 409 -0.27 -29.32 -1.62
N SER A 410 -1.21 -29.98 -2.31
CA SER A 410 -0.97 -30.60 -3.60
C SER A 410 -1.22 -29.68 -4.79
N ASN A 411 -2.09 -28.67 -4.65
CA ASN A 411 -2.62 -27.87 -5.76
C ASN A 411 -2.62 -26.35 -5.47
N LEU A 412 -1.84 -25.86 -4.50
CA LEU A 412 -1.83 -24.44 -4.13
C LEU A 412 -1.49 -23.55 -5.33
N ASP A 413 -0.53 -23.96 -6.16
CA ASP A 413 -0.18 -23.22 -7.37
C ASP A 413 -1.35 -23.10 -8.35
N GLU A 414 -2.11 -24.17 -8.57
CA GLU A 414 -3.31 -24.13 -9.41
C GLU A 414 -4.40 -23.26 -8.79
N ALA A 415 -4.59 -23.36 -7.47
CA ALA A 415 -5.56 -22.58 -6.72
C ALA A 415 -5.30 -21.07 -6.81
N LEU A 416 -4.02 -20.67 -6.79
CA LEU A 416 -3.59 -19.28 -6.94
C LEU A 416 -3.77 -18.71 -8.35
N GLY A 417 -3.94 -19.57 -9.37
CA GLY A 417 -4.35 -19.15 -10.71
C GLY A 417 -5.83 -18.74 -10.81
N GLY A 418 -6.61 -18.96 -9.75
CA GLY A 418 -8.02 -18.58 -9.67
C GLY A 418 -8.28 -17.29 -8.88
N ASN A 419 -9.45 -17.20 -8.25
CA ASN A 419 -9.81 -16.07 -7.40
C ASN A 419 -9.14 -16.20 -6.03
N VAL A 420 -8.00 -15.54 -5.85
CA VAL A 420 -7.22 -15.60 -4.59
C VAL A 420 -8.02 -15.14 -3.39
N SER A 421 -8.88 -14.12 -3.52
CA SER A 421 -9.71 -13.70 -2.40
C SER A 421 -10.68 -14.78 -1.94
N ALA A 422 -11.31 -15.49 -2.87
CA ALA A 422 -12.23 -16.58 -2.55
C ALA A 422 -11.47 -17.78 -1.95
N LEU A 423 -10.25 -18.02 -2.41
CA LEU A 423 -9.34 -19.00 -1.82
C LEU A 423 -9.03 -18.64 -0.36
N MET A 424 -8.61 -17.40 -0.09
CA MET A 424 -8.30 -16.95 1.28
C MET A 424 -9.51 -17.02 2.20
N GLU A 425 -10.69 -16.58 1.73
CA GLU A 425 -11.94 -16.68 2.49
C GLU A 425 -12.27 -18.14 2.83
N SER A 426 -12.03 -19.07 1.90
CA SER A 426 -12.25 -20.50 2.12
C SER A 426 -11.30 -21.08 3.17
N ILE A 427 -10.00 -20.71 3.10
CA ILE A 427 -8.99 -21.14 4.07
C ILE A 427 -9.35 -20.62 5.47
N TRP A 428 -9.59 -19.32 5.61
CA TRP A 428 -9.90 -18.72 6.91
C TRP A 428 -11.22 -19.19 7.50
N SER A 429 -12.27 -19.34 6.68
CA SER A 429 -13.55 -19.87 7.14
C SER A 429 -13.42 -21.30 7.65
N ALA A 430 -12.64 -22.13 6.94
CA ALA A 430 -12.36 -23.49 7.39
C ALA A 430 -11.56 -23.53 8.71
N THR A 431 -10.58 -22.63 8.88
CA THR A 431 -9.81 -22.52 10.13
C THR A 431 -10.72 -22.16 11.30
N ILE A 432 -11.53 -21.12 11.13
CA ILE A 432 -12.49 -20.65 12.15
C ILE A 432 -13.51 -21.75 12.49
N ASP A 433 -14.03 -22.45 11.48
CA ASP A 433 -14.98 -23.54 11.70
C ASP A 433 -14.36 -24.72 12.44
N ALA A 434 -13.13 -25.12 12.10
CA ALA A 434 -12.42 -26.19 12.81
C ALA A 434 -12.23 -25.84 14.29
N ASP A 435 -11.85 -24.59 14.59
CA ASP A 435 -11.71 -24.11 15.96
C ASP A 435 -13.05 -24.01 16.70
N ARG A 436 -14.12 -23.59 16.01
CA ARG A 436 -15.48 -23.61 16.54
C ARG A 436 -15.90 -25.02 16.94
N LEU A 437 -15.74 -26.00 16.04
CA LEU A 437 -16.16 -27.38 16.31
C LEU A 437 -15.36 -28.00 17.45
N ARG A 438 -14.04 -27.72 17.52
CA ARG A 438 -13.19 -28.12 18.65
C ARG A 438 -13.68 -27.53 19.98
N ALA A 439 -13.99 -26.24 20.00
CA ALA A 439 -14.52 -25.58 21.19
C ALA A 439 -15.85 -26.20 21.64
N LEU A 440 -16.77 -26.48 20.70
CA LEU A 440 -18.04 -27.12 20.99
C LEU A 440 -17.86 -28.52 21.59
N GLN A 441 -16.98 -29.33 21.00
CA GLN A 441 -16.69 -30.67 21.50
C GLN A 441 -16.14 -30.66 22.95
N TYR A 442 -15.27 -29.70 23.27
CA TYR A 442 -14.75 -29.55 24.64
C TYR A 442 -15.81 -29.07 25.63
N ILE A 443 -16.73 -28.21 25.21
CA ILE A 443 -17.88 -27.81 26.02
C ILE A 443 -18.77 -29.03 26.32
N GLU A 444 -19.09 -29.83 25.30
CA GLU A 444 -19.92 -31.04 25.45
C GLU A 444 -19.25 -32.11 26.34
N LEU A 445 -17.93 -32.32 26.18
CA LEU A 445 -17.16 -33.22 27.06
C LEU A 445 -17.13 -32.71 28.50
N SER A 446 -16.92 -31.42 28.69
CA SER A 446 -16.91 -30.77 30.01
C SER A 446 -18.25 -30.93 30.72
N GLU A 447 -19.35 -30.76 29.98
CA GLU A 447 -20.72 -30.97 30.49
C GLU A 447 -20.93 -32.42 30.93
N SER A 448 -20.58 -33.38 30.08
CA SER A 448 -20.70 -34.80 30.40
C SER A 448 -19.87 -35.20 31.62
N LEU A 449 -18.65 -34.66 31.76
CA LEU A 449 -17.78 -34.91 32.91
C LEU A 449 -18.34 -34.30 34.20
N ILE A 450 -18.86 -33.08 34.15
CA ILE A 450 -19.51 -32.43 35.29
C ILE A 450 -20.71 -33.24 35.75
N ASP A 451 -21.57 -33.69 34.83
CA ASP A 451 -22.74 -34.50 35.17
C ASP A 451 -22.35 -35.83 35.82
N ARG A 452 -21.35 -36.53 35.26
CA ARG A 452 -20.80 -37.76 35.86
C ARG A 452 -20.17 -37.53 37.23
N ALA A 453 -19.47 -36.41 37.41
CA ALA A 453 -18.85 -36.05 38.69
C ALA A 453 -19.93 -35.76 39.76
N LYS A 454 -21.02 -35.08 39.39
CA LYS A 454 -22.19 -34.87 40.26
C LYS A 454 -22.83 -36.18 40.69
N ASP A 455 -23.00 -37.13 39.76
CA ASP A 455 -23.54 -38.46 40.06
C ASP A 455 -22.67 -39.24 41.09
N LEU A 456 -21.37 -38.96 41.13
CA LEU A 456 -20.41 -39.51 42.10
C LEU A 456 -20.31 -38.69 43.39
N GLY A 457 -21.04 -37.59 43.53
CA GLY A 457 -21.03 -36.72 44.70
C GLY A 457 -19.80 -35.80 44.81
N ILE A 458 -19.09 -35.56 43.70
CA ILE A 458 -17.97 -34.62 43.63
C ILE A 458 -18.51 -33.19 43.49
N ASP A 459 -17.96 -32.22 44.24
CA ASP A 459 -18.34 -30.80 44.11
C ASP A 459 -17.80 -30.21 42.79
N THR A 460 -18.71 -29.87 41.88
CA THR A 460 -18.40 -29.31 40.56
C THR A 460 -18.59 -27.80 40.46
N SER A 461 -18.92 -27.11 41.55
CA SER A 461 -19.34 -25.69 41.53
C SER A 461 -18.36 -24.77 40.78
N ARG A 462 -17.05 -24.99 40.95
CA ARG A 462 -16.02 -24.21 40.24
C ARG A 462 -15.90 -24.59 38.76
N HIS A 463 -16.03 -25.87 38.42
CA HIS A 463 -15.99 -26.35 37.03
C HIS A 463 -17.17 -25.76 36.23
N GLU A 464 -18.35 -25.68 36.83
CA GLU A 464 -19.53 -25.07 36.20
C GLU A 464 -19.35 -23.58 35.89
N LEU A 465 -18.61 -22.84 36.73
CA LEU A 465 -18.31 -21.43 36.50
C LEU A 465 -17.37 -21.25 35.28
N PHE A 466 -16.36 -22.11 35.16
CA PHE A 466 -15.48 -22.14 33.98
C PHE A 466 -16.24 -22.54 32.72
N LEU A 467 -17.08 -23.57 32.77
CA LEU A 467 -17.91 -24.00 31.64
C LEU A 467 -18.88 -22.89 31.20
N SER A 468 -19.51 -22.18 32.14
CA SER A 468 -20.36 -21.03 31.83
C SER A 468 -19.60 -19.92 31.11
N SER A 469 -18.38 -19.63 31.56
CA SER A 469 -17.49 -18.64 30.91
C SER A 469 -17.05 -19.11 29.51
N ALA A 470 -16.82 -20.42 29.35
CA ALA A 470 -16.47 -21.02 28.06
C ALA A 470 -17.61 -20.86 27.05
N ARG A 471 -18.86 -21.17 27.45
CA ARG A 471 -20.05 -20.94 26.61
C ARG A 471 -20.20 -19.47 26.22
N GLN A 472 -20.02 -18.54 27.17
CA GLN A 472 -20.06 -17.11 26.86
C GLN A 472 -18.97 -16.69 25.86
N SER A 473 -17.77 -17.25 25.98
CA SER A 473 -16.67 -16.99 25.03
C SER A 473 -17.00 -17.57 23.65
N TYR A 474 -17.57 -18.77 23.60
CA TYR A 474 -18.02 -19.43 22.38
C TYR A 474 -19.10 -18.62 21.64
N GLU A 475 -20.11 -18.13 22.36
CA GLU A 475 -21.17 -17.28 21.79
C GLU A 475 -20.63 -15.96 21.21
N LYS A 476 -19.49 -15.48 21.72
CA LYS A 476 -18.79 -14.29 21.21
C LYS A 476 -17.83 -14.58 20.06
N GLY A 477 -17.73 -15.84 19.60
CA GLY A 477 -16.76 -16.26 18.57
C GLY A 477 -15.32 -16.37 19.07
N LEU A 478 -15.08 -16.31 20.39
CA LEU A 478 -13.76 -16.40 21.01
C LEU A 478 -13.40 -17.86 21.29
N TYR A 479 -13.27 -18.68 20.24
CA TYR A 479 -13.18 -20.13 20.35
C TYR A 479 -11.94 -20.61 21.12
N GLU A 480 -10.76 -20.01 20.92
CA GLU A 480 -9.56 -20.34 21.72
C GLU A 480 -9.75 -20.00 23.21
N SER A 481 -10.44 -18.89 23.52
CA SER A 481 -10.77 -18.56 24.92
C SER A 481 -11.74 -19.60 25.51
N ALA A 482 -12.74 -20.04 24.74
CA ALA A 482 -13.67 -21.07 25.17
C ALA A 482 -12.94 -22.39 25.46
N ILE A 483 -12.03 -22.79 24.57
CA ILE A 483 -11.18 -23.98 24.71
C ILE A 483 -10.34 -23.90 26.00
N ASN A 484 -9.61 -22.81 26.20
CA ASN A 484 -8.78 -22.61 27.40
C ASN A 484 -9.59 -22.63 28.70
N MET A 485 -10.86 -22.20 28.66
CA MET A 485 -11.75 -22.27 29.83
C MET A 485 -12.23 -23.70 30.11
N CYS A 486 -12.30 -24.58 29.11
CA CYS A 486 -12.62 -26.00 29.27
C CYS A 486 -11.49 -26.81 29.91
N ASP A 487 -10.24 -26.35 29.88
CA ASP A 487 -9.10 -27.04 30.53
C ASP A 487 -9.34 -27.35 32.01
N TYR A 488 -10.10 -26.50 32.71
CA TYR A 488 -10.40 -26.72 34.12
C TYR A 488 -11.45 -27.83 34.33
N PRO A 489 -12.67 -27.76 33.72
CA PRO A 489 -13.62 -28.86 33.69
C PRO A 489 -13.07 -30.21 33.22
N LEU A 490 -12.24 -30.23 32.18
CA LEU A 490 -11.73 -31.48 31.60
C LEU A 490 -10.84 -32.28 32.57
N LYS A 491 -10.20 -31.62 33.54
CA LYS A 491 -9.43 -32.30 34.62
C LYS A 491 -10.30 -33.16 35.53
N LEU A 492 -11.64 -32.99 35.51
CA LEU A 492 -12.55 -33.91 36.22
C LEU A 492 -12.43 -35.34 35.72
N GLU A 493 -11.96 -35.57 34.49
CA GLU A 493 -11.79 -36.92 33.95
C GLU A 493 -10.91 -37.80 34.85
N GLU A 494 -9.80 -37.26 35.37
CA GLU A 494 -8.92 -37.97 36.30
C GLU A 494 -9.67 -38.33 37.59
N MET A 495 -10.39 -37.36 38.17
CA MET A 495 -11.13 -37.53 39.43
C MET A 495 -12.29 -38.53 39.30
N VAL A 496 -13.02 -38.48 38.19
CA VAL A 496 -14.13 -39.39 37.88
C VAL A 496 -13.60 -40.81 37.64
N SER A 497 -12.47 -40.94 36.95
CA SER A 497 -11.84 -42.25 36.67
C SER A 497 -11.34 -42.94 37.93
N GLU A 498 -10.64 -42.22 38.82
CA GLU A 498 -10.18 -42.75 40.11
C GLU A 498 -11.34 -43.16 41.02
N SER A 499 -12.40 -42.36 41.07
CA SER A 499 -13.59 -42.64 41.88
C SER A 499 -14.33 -43.90 41.39
N THR A 500 -14.41 -44.08 40.07
CA THR A 500 -15.03 -45.26 39.45
C THR A 500 -14.24 -46.53 39.76
N LEU A 501 -12.90 -46.47 39.69
CA LEU A 501 -12.01 -47.59 40.07
C LEU A 501 -12.18 -47.97 41.55
N CYS A 502 -12.22 -46.99 42.46
CA CYS A 502 -12.46 -47.24 43.87
C CYS A 502 -13.82 -47.92 44.13
N MET A 503 -14.88 -47.47 43.44
CA MET A 503 -16.20 -48.09 43.53
C MET A 503 -16.23 -49.52 43.00
N LEU A 504 -15.49 -49.82 41.93
CA LEU A 504 -15.31 -51.17 41.38
C LEU A 504 -14.54 -52.09 42.35
N PHE A 505 -13.47 -51.60 42.97
CA PHE A 505 -12.73 -52.35 43.99
C PHE A 505 -13.59 -52.64 45.23
N LEU A 506 -14.36 -51.66 45.70
CA LEU A 506 -15.26 -51.84 46.84
C LEU A 506 -16.37 -52.84 46.53
N SER A 507 -16.95 -52.81 45.33
CA SER A 507 -17.98 -53.77 44.92
C SER A 507 -17.42 -55.19 44.74
N ILE A 508 -16.20 -55.34 44.20
CA ILE A 508 -15.49 -56.63 44.17
C ILE A 508 -15.21 -57.16 45.59
N LEU A 509 -14.77 -56.30 46.51
CA LEU A 509 -14.58 -56.67 47.93
C LEU A 509 -15.90 -57.10 48.58
N PHE A 510 -17.00 -56.39 48.33
CA PHE A 510 -18.32 -56.77 48.86
C PHE A 510 -18.83 -58.11 48.30
N VAL A 511 -18.60 -58.41 47.02
CA VAL A 511 -18.95 -59.73 46.43
C VAL A 511 -18.06 -60.84 46.98
N SER A 512 -16.77 -60.56 47.20
CA SER A 512 -15.79 -61.51 47.75
C SER A 512 -16.03 -61.82 49.23
N PHE A 513 -16.46 -60.83 50.03
CA PHE A 513 -16.82 -61.03 51.44
C PHE A 513 -18.27 -61.51 51.64
N GLY A 514 -19.18 -61.22 50.71
CA GLY A 514 -20.57 -61.69 50.75
C GLY A 514 -20.71 -63.20 50.49
N THR A 515 -19.83 -63.78 49.68
CA THR A 515 -19.82 -65.23 49.39
C THR A 515 -19.15 -66.06 50.50
N ALA A 516 -18.34 -65.46 51.37
CA ALA A 516 -17.73 -66.13 52.52
C ALA A 516 -18.70 -66.39 53.69
N LYS A 517 -19.93 -65.86 53.64
CA LYS A 517 -20.97 -66.05 54.68
C LYS A 517 -22.02 -67.12 54.35
N ALA A 518 -21.84 -67.87 53.25
CA ALA A 518 -22.79 -68.89 52.77
C ALA A 518 -22.19 -70.32 52.64
N ARG A 519 -21.14 -70.65 53.40
CA ARG A 519 -20.67 -72.03 53.58
C ARG A 519 -20.55 -72.39 55.05
#